data_AF-A0A0M4EFU2-F1
#
_entry.id   AF-A0A0M4EFU2-F1
#
_cell.length_a   1.000
_cell.length_b   1.000
_cell.length_c   1.000
_cell.angle_alpha   90.00
_cell.angle_beta   90.00
_cell.angle_gamma   90.00
#
_symmetry.space_group_name_H-M   'P 1'
#
loop_
_entity.id
_entity.type
_entity.pdbx_description
1 polymer ?
#
loop_
_entity_poly.entity_id
_entity_poly.type
_entity_poly.pdbx_seq_one_letter_code
_entity_poly.pdbx_strand_id
1 'polypeptide(L)'
;MVNKICGNSLLASLVIILVAMPAYGIPRPSTESESTKLAVDPSEYPGDLAPETILKVQQCEMNQSTMELCMRCAKVTKSPIIYPMCCNNDENIKDWCYEYVYFGRDDDVY
;
A
#
# COMPACT_ATOMS: atom_id res chain seq x y z
N MET A 1 34.72 18.89 53.49
CA MET A 1 35.61 17.85 52.94
C MET A 1 34.99 17.37 51.63
N VAL A 2 35.60 17.72 50.49
CA VAL A 2 35.17 17.28 49.15
C VAL A 2 35.77 15.91 48.93
N ASN A 3 34.93 14.86 48.82
CA ASN A 3 35.41 13.52 48.50
C ASN A 3 35.06 13.15 47.06
N LYS A 4 36.08 12.66 46.38
CA LYS A 4 36.26 12.54 44.94
C LYS A 4 35.92 11.10 44.53
N ILE A 5 34.83 10.85 43.82
CA ILE A 5 34.62 9.57 43.11
C ILE A 5 33.96 9.87 41.76
N CYS A 6 34.80 10.11 40.76
CA CYS A 6 34.45 10.10 39.35
C CYS A 6 35.12 8.85 38.76
N GLY A 7 34.44 8.06 37.93
CA GLY A 7 35.16 7.19 37.01
C GLY A 7 34.62 5.79 36.70
N ASN A 8 33.36 5.44 36.97
CA ASN A 8 32.83 4.18 36.42
C ASN A 8 31.32 4.11 36.10
N SER A 9 30.56 5.19 36.32
CA SER A 9 29.10 5.17 36.10
C SER A 9 28.68 5.59 34.68
N LEU A 10 29.56 6.26 33.92
CA LEU A 10 29.24 6.80 32.59
C LEU A 10 29.13 5.72 31.49
N LEU A 11 29.82 4.58 31.64
CA LEU A 11 29.78 3.49 30.66
C LEU A 11 28.46 2.71 30.70
N ALA A 12 27.82 2.60 31.88
CA ALA A 12 26.57 1.87 32.03
C ALA A 12 25.39 2.58 31.34
N SER A 13 25.39 3.92 31.30
CA SER A 13 24.34 4.68 30.63
C SER A 13 24.41 4.62 29.10
N LEU A 14 25.58 4.38 28.51
CA LEU A 14 25.75 4.27 27.05
C LEU A 14 25.16 2.96 26.48
N VAL A 15 25.16 1.88 27.26
CA VAL A 15 24.63 0.58 26.81
C VAL A 15 23.10 0.57 26.78
N ILE A 16 22.44 1.36 27.63
CA ILE A 16 20.96 1.41 27.69
C ILE A 16 20.37 2.13 26.47
N ILE A 17 21.12 3.04 25.84
CA ILE A 17 20.64 3.82 24.67
C ILE A 17 20.62 2.98 23.38
N LEU A 18 21.40 1.89 23.30
CA LEU A 18 21.45 1.02 22.11
C LEU A 18 20.30 0.01 22.02
N VAL A 19 19.53 -0.22 23.09
CA VAL A 19 18.50 -1.28 23.15
C VAL A 19 17.08 -0.78 22.78
N ALA A 20 16.91 0.53 22.54
CA ALA A 20 15.60 1.11 22.23
C ALA A 20 15.59 1.87 20.90
N MET A 21 15.93 1.19 19.79
CA MET A 21 15.43 1.59 18.48
C MET A 21 14.16 0.78 18.19
N PRO A 22 12.96 1.28 18.51
CA PRO A 22 11.80 0.79 17.79
C PRO A 22 12.05 1.14 16.31
N ALA A 23 11.80 0.18 15.43
CA ALA A 23 11.71 0.42 14.01
C ALA A 23 10.59 1.44 13.78
N TYR A 24 10.92 2.72 13.86
CA TYR A 24 10.10 3.80 13.36
C TYR A 24 10.06 3.59 11.85
N GLY A 25 9.07 2.80 11.41
CA GLY A 25 8.64 2.80 10.02
C GLY A 25 8.41 4.26 9.64
N ILE A 26 9.13 4.71 8.62
CA ILE A 26 8.98 6.06 8.08
C ILE A 26 7.51 6.19 7.66
N PRO A 27 6.71 7.11 8.24
CA PRO A 27 5.43 7.45 7.66
C PRO A 27 5.71 7.96 6.25
N ARG A 28 5.15 7.30 5.22
CA ARG A 28 5.15 7.86 3.86
C ARG A 28 4.58 9.29 3.94
N PRO A 29 5.32 10.33 3.55
CA PRO A 29 4.75 11.66 3.49
C PRO A 29 3.66 11.65 2.42
N SER A 30 2.40 11.81 2.82
CA SER A 30 1.33 12.21 1.92
C SER A 30 1.56 13.69 1.62
N THR A 31 2.29 13.97 0.54
CA THR A 31 2.34 15.30 -0.04
C THR A 31 0.93 15.62 -0.52
N GLU A 32 0.27 16.50 0.22
CA GLU A 32 -0.99 17.13 -0.15
C GLU A 32 -0.67 18.11 -1.28
N SER A 33 -0.83 17.68 -2.52
CA SER A 33 -0.87 18.59 -3.67
C SER A 33 -2.26 18.55 -4.29
N GLU A 34 -2.91 19.69 -4.15
CA GLU A 34 -4.19 20.07 -4.67
C GLU A 34 -4.30 19.82 -6.18
N SER A 35 -5.45 19.27 -6.57
CA SER A 35 -5.92 18.94 -7.91
C SER A 35 -5.48 19.91 -9.01
N THR A 36 -4.77 19.43 -10.04
CA THR A 36 -5.06 19.68 -11.47
C THR A 36 -4.17 18.80 -12.36
N LYS A 37 -4.81 17.82 -13.03
CA LYS A 37 -4.31 17.00 -14.16
C LYS A 37 -3.26 15.94 -13.80
N LEU A 38 -3.66 14.67 -13.96
CA LEU A 38 -2.86 13.44 -13.78
C LEU A 38 -1.36 13.66 -14.04
N ALA A 39 -0.57 13.59 -12.98
CA ALA A 39 0.88 13.78 -12.99
C ALA A 39 1.59 12.56 -12.40
N VAL A 40 1.11 11.36 -12.69
CA VAL A 40 1.87 10.14 -12.43
C VAL A 40 2.58 9.79 -13.72
N ASP A 41 3.90 9.88 -13.67
CA ASP A 41 4.76 9.55 -14.80
C ASP A 41 4.59 8.07 -15.18
N PRO A 42 4.22 7.75 -16.43
CA PRO A 42 4.01 6.37 -16.88
C PRO A 42 5.21 5.44 -16.67
N SER A 43 6.43 5.96 -16.51
CA SER A 43 7.63 5.13 -16.28
C SER A 43 7.75 4.61 -14.84
N GLU A 44 6.92 5.10 -13.92
CA GLU A 44 6.89 4.60 -12.53
C GLU A 44 6.21 3.22 -12.42
N TYR A 45 5.40 2.84 -13.41
CA TYR A 45 4.77 1.52 -13.44
C TYR A 45 5.76 0.44 -13.93
N PRO A 46 5.94 -0.67 -13.19
CA PRO A 46 6.82 -1.74 -13.63
C PRO A 46 6.25 -2.46 -14.86
N GLY A 47 7.00 -2.42 -15.96
CA GLY A 47 6.70 -3.13 -17.21
C GLY A 47 6.17 -2.23 -18.34
N ASP A 48 6.08 -2.78 -19.55
CA ASP A 48 5.57 -2.08 -20.74
C ASP A 48 4.03 -2.03 -20.74
N LEU A 49 3.45 -1.34 -19.77
CA LEU A 49 2.01 -1.09 -19.71
C LEU A 49 1.63 0.03 -20.68
N ALA A 50 0.56 -0.19 -21.44
CA ALA A 50 0.02 0.85 -22.31
C ALA A 50 -0.53 2.01 -21.47
N PRO A 51 -0.39 3.28 -21.91
CA PRO A 51 -0.72 4.45 -21.09
C PRO A 51 -2.18 4.45 -20.63
N GLU A 52 -3.10 3.97 -21.46
CA GLU A 52 -4.51 3.81 -21.09
C GLU A 52 -4.74 2.83 -19.96
N THR A 53 -3.90 1.80 -19.84
CA THR A 53 -3.97 0.83 -18.74
C THR A 53 -3.50 1.45 -17.44
N ILE A 54 -2.44 2.27 -17.50
CA ILE A 54 -1.92 3.00 -16.34
C ILE A 54 -3.01 3.92 -15.76
N LEU A 55 -3.72 4.65 -16.62
CA LEU A 55 -4.84 5.51 -16.20
C LEU A 55 -5.93 4.74 -15.46
N LYS A 56 -6.29 3.56 -15.96
CA LYS A 56 -7.29 2.70 -15.31
C LYS A 56 -6.83 2.22 -13.95
N VAL A 57 -5.57 1.83 -13.83
CA VAL A 57 -5.03 1.28 -12.58
C VAL A 57 -4.87 2.36 -11.50
N GLN A 58 -4.56 3.61 -11.86
CA GLN A 58 -4.48 4.71 -10.90
C GLN A 58 -5.78 4.89 -10.09
N GLN A 59 -6.94 4.58 -10.69
CA GLN A 59 -8.22 4.63 -9.99
C GLN A 59 -8.29 3.64 -8.81
N CYS A 60 -7.59 2.51 -8.90
CA CYS A 60 -7.47 1.55 -7.78
C CYS A 60 -6.62 2.10 -6.63
N GLU A 61 -5.56 2.86 -6.91
CA GLU A 61 -4.66 3.39 -5.87
C GLU A 61 -5.37 4.35 -4.91
N MET A 62 -6.45 4.99 -5.38
CA MET A 62 -7.27 5.91 -4.58
C MET A 62 -8.19 5.18 -3.60
N ASN A 63 -8.42 3.87 -3.77
CA ASN A 63 -9.37 3.11 -2.97
C ASN A 63 -8.81 1.72 -2.63
N GLN A 64 -8.26 1.60 -1.42
CA GLN A 64 -7.60 0.37 -0.97
C GLN A 64 -8.50 -0.87 -1.03
N SER A 65 -9.79 -0.77 -0.68
CA SER A 65 -10.70 -1.93 -0.73
C SER A 65 -10.96 -2.39 -2.17
N THR A 66 -11.07 -1.45 -3.11
CA THR A 66 -11.15 -1.74 -4.54
C THR A 66 -9.84 -2.39 -5.03
N MET A 67 -8.69 -1.82 -4.66
CA MET A 67 -7.39 -2.37 -5.04
C MET A 67 -7.25 -3.83 -4.58
N GLU A 68 -7.56 -4.11 -3.31
CA GLU A 68 -7.48 -5.46 -2.76
C GLU A 68 -8.44 -6.43 -3.46
N LEU A 69 -9.68 -6.01 -3.74
CA LEU A 69 -10.65 -6.80 -4.51
C LEU A 69 -10.11 -7.14 -5.91
N CYS A 70 -9.67 -6.11 -6.65
CA CYS A 70 -9.18 -6.28 -8.01
C CYS A 70 -7.90 -7.13 -8.07
N MET A 71 -6.97 -6.97 -7.12
CA MET A 71 -5.78 -7.82 -7.01
C MET A 71 -6.16 -9.28 -6.76
N ARG A 72 -7.10 -9.55 -5.84
CA ARG A 72 -7.57 -10.92 -5.56
C ARG A 72 -8.22 -11.52 -6.81
N CYS A 73 -9.11 -10.77 -7.45
CA CYS A 73 -9.81 -11.20 -8.65
C CYS A 73 -8.86 -11.55 -9.81
N ALA A 74 -7.88 -10.67 -10.08
CA ALA A 74 -6.85 -10.94 -11.10
C ALA A 74 -6.01 -12.18 -10.77
N LYS A 75 -5.67 -12.38 -9.48
CA LYS A 75 -4.91 -13.56 -9.03
C LYS A 75 -5.67 -14.87 -9.26
N VAL A 76 -6.98 -14.92 -8.96
CA VAL A 76 -7.76 -16.15 -9.10
C VAL A 76 -8.12 -16.46 -10.55
N THR A 77 -8.38 -15.44 -11.36
CA THR A 77 -8.69 -15.58 -12.79
C THR A 77 -7.45 -15.85 -13.65
N LYS A 78 -6.27 -15.45 -13.15
CA LYS A 78 -4.98 -15.53 -13.87
C LYS A 78 -4.99 -14.73 -15.18
N SER A 79 -5.91 -13.78 -15.31
CA SER A 79 -6.08 -12.98 -16.52
C SER A 79 -5.46 -11.60 -16.31
N PRO A 80 -4.50 -11.19 -17.17
CA PRO A 80 -3.80 -9.91 -17.01
C PRO A 80 -4.70 -8.70 -17.27
N ILE A 81 -5.84 -8.89 -17.94
CA ILE A 81 -6.78 -7.81 -18.28
C ILE A 81 -7.79 -7.52 -17.16
N ILE A 82 -7.98 -8.45 -16.21
CA ILE A 82 -8.99 -8.32 -15.15
C ILE A 82 -8.64 -7.20 -14.18
N TYR A 83 -7.37 -7.05 -13.82
CA TYR A 83 -6.95 -5.99 -12.89
C TYR A 83 -7.30 -4.58 -13.41
N PRO A 84 -6.85 -4.15 -14.61
CA PRO A 84 -7.18 -2.82 -15.11
C PRO A 84 -8.67 -2.64 -15.43
N MET A 85 -9.38 -3.68 -15.89
CA MET A 85 -10.83 -3.58 -16.10
C MET A 85 -11.59 -3.43 -14.77
N CYS A 86 -11.19 -4.14 -13.72
CA CYS A 86 -11.78 -4.01 -12.39
C CYS A 86 -11.53 -2.62 -11.78
N CYS A 87 -10.34 -2.05 -11.97
CA CYS A 87 -10.01 -0.73 -11.43
C CYS A 87 -10.86 0.39 -12.04
N ASN A 88 -11.19 0.31 -13.33
CA ASN A 88 -12.08 1.25 -14.00
C ASN A 88 -13.56 0.87 -13.93
N ASN A 89 -13.88 -0.28 -13.33
CA ASN A 89 -15.20 -0.90 -13.38
C ASN A 89 -15.76 -1.05 -14.81
N ASP A 90 -14.90 -1.44 -15.75
CA ASP A 90 -15.32 -1.73 -17.13
C ASP A 90 -16.32 -2.89 -17.12
N GLU A 91 -17.45 -2.74 -17.82
CA GLU A 91 -18.47 -3.79 -17.95
C GLU A 91 -19.01 -4.35 -16.61
N ASN A 92 -19.01 -3.54 -15.54
CA ASN A 92 -19.37 -3.96 -14.18
C ASN A 92 -18.50 -5.11 -13.63
N ILE A 93 -17.25 -5.22 -14.13
CA ILE A 93 -16.31 -6.25 -13.67
C ILE A 93 -16.03 -6.16 -12.18
N LYS A 94 -16.19 -5.00 -11.54
CA LYS A 94 -16.00 -4.89 -10.09
C LYS A 94 -17.02 -5.74 -9.33
N ASP A 95 -18.29 -5.71 -9.73
CA ASP A 95 -19.36 -6.49 -9.11
C ASP A 95 -19.15 -7.99 -9.37
N TRP A 96 -18.82 -8.34 -10.61
CA TRP A 96 -18.45 -9.71 -10.96
C TRP A 96 -17.24 -10.21 -10.14
N CYS A 97 -16.22 -9.38 -9.96
CA CYS A 97 -15.06 -9.71 -9.13
C CYS A 97 -15.44 -9.91 -7.66
N TYR A 98 -16.37 -9.13 -7.14
CA TYR A 98 -16.89 -9.30 -5.78
C TYR A 98 -17.55 -10.66 -5.64
N GLU A 99 -18.53 -10.95 -6.48
CA GLU A 99 -19.25 -12.23 -6.49
C GLU A 99 -18.28 -13.41 -6.68
N TYR A 100 -17.33 -13.30 -7.60
CA TYR A 100 -16.39 -14.37 -7.91
C TYR A 100 -15.37 -14.63 -6.79
N VAL A 101 -14.84 -13.58 -6.16
CA VAL A 101 -13.85 -13.72 -5.07
C VAL A 101 -14.50 -14.19 -3.77
N TYR A 102 -15.73 -13.79 -3.51
CA TYR A 102 -16.47 -14.13 -2.29
C TYR A 102 -17.43 -15.30 -2.45
N PHE A 103 -17.53 -15.89 -3.65
CA PHE A 103 -18.36 -17.06 -3.91
C PHE A 103 -18.09 -18.19 -2.89
N GLY A 104 -19.16 -18.64 -2.21
CA GLY A 104 -19.10 -19.75 -1.25
C GLY A 104 -18.48 -19.39 0.11
N ARG A 105 -18.29 -18.10 0.40
CA ARG A 105 -17.98 -17.62 1.75
C ARG A 105 -19.28 -17.10 2.35
N ASP A 106 -19.77 -17.75 3.40
CA ASP A 106 -20.97 -17.32 4.14
C ASP A 106 -20.76 -16.02 4.95
N ASP A 107 -19.81 -15.18 4.54
CA ASP A 107 -19.45 -13.93 5.20
C ASP A 107 -20.39 -12.77 4.80
N ASP A 108 -21.43 -13.06 4.00
CA ASP A 108 -22.52 -12.14 3.63
C ASP A 108 -23.45 -11.90 4.84
N VAL A 109 -22.91 -11.33 5.91
CA VAL A 109 -23.72 -10.74 6.97
C VAL A 109 -24.14 -9.35 6.49
N TYR A 110 -25.40 -9.31 6.06
CA TYR A 110 -26.23 -8.19 5.61
C TYR A 110 -26.11 -6.90 6.44
#